data_AF-A0A497BFJ2-F1
#
_entry.id   AF-A0A497BFJ2-F1
#
_cell.length_a   1.000
_cell.length_b   1.000
_cell.length_c   1.000
_cell.angle_alpha   90.00
_cell.angle_beta   90.00
_cell.angle_gamma   90.00
#
_symmetry.space_group_name_H-M   'P 1'
#
loop_
_entity.id
_entity.type
_entity.pdbx_description
1 polymer ?
#
loop_
_entity_poly.entity_id
_entity_poly.type
_entity_poly.pdbx_seq_one_letter_code
_entity_poly.pdbx_strand_id
1 'polypeptide(L)'
;NQVFQKKPGFSLTQTANLPKLGSGEQSGKFQIKLSRGAENRPSTLLRIPHQRVVAYAYEWRDGQQILHLQCEPHRDYGNCHRCGKCSHKEYESENRCVRDSSIADAVVFVHFRRRRFNCPDCEKLFGEPLTWIKKGKRQTKRFAQEVYWRCHHTPHTQVAAQMWLDESAVRTIFCSLVSFVTRLLARAGCFS
;
A
#
# COMPACT_ATOMS: atom_id res chain seq x y z
N ASN A 1 19.22 -9.53 -13.01
CA ASN A 1 19.75 -8.18 -13.25
C ASN A 1 18.65 -7.23 -13.67
N GLN A 2 18.42 -6.22 -12.81
CA GLN A 2 17.47 -5.12 -13.01
C GLN A 2 17.79 -4.36 -14.29
N VAL A 3 16.75 -3.82 -14.96
CA VAL A 3 16.88 -2.51 -15.60
C VAL A 3 15.57 -1.74 -15.42
N PHE A 4 15.46 -0.99 -14.32
CA PHE A 4 14.69 0.26 -14.31
C PHE A 4 15.63 1.33 -14.87
N GLN A 5 15.39 1.82 -16.10
CA GLN A 5 16.18 2.93 -16.66
C GLN A 5 15.85 4.23 -15.90
N LYS A 6 16.89 4.84 -15.32
CA LYS A 6 16.89 6.10 -14.54
C LYS A 6 16.62 7.33 -15.43
N LYS A 7 15.99 8.38 -14.86
CA LYS A 7 16.33 9.78 -15.18
C LYS A 7 17.44 10.26 -14.21
N PRO A 8 18.33 11.17 -14.62
CA PRO A 8 19.57 11.44 -13.90
C PRO A 8 19.30 12.12 -12.55
N GLY A 9 19.89 11.58 -11.48
CA GLY A 9 19.85 12.16 -10.14
C GLY A 9 19.52 11.19 -8.99
N PHE A 10 19.02 9.98 -9.27
CA PHE A 10 18.61 9.04 -8.22
C PHE A 10 19.59 7.86 -8.11
N SER A 11 20.41 7.86 -7.05
CA SER A 11 21.24 6.71 -6.67
C SER A 11 20.41 5.74 -5.82
N LEU A 12 20.19 4.54 -6.33
CA LEU A 12 19.67 3.40 -5.58
C LEU A 12 20.85 2.52 -5.17
N THR A 13 21.43 2.83 -4.03
CA THR A 13 22.25 1.88 -3.27
C THR A 13 21.75 1.90 -1.84
N GLN A 14 20.95 0.89 -1.50
CA GLN A 14 20.91 0.15 -0.23
C GLN A 14 19.50 -0.39 0.04
N THR A 15 19.33 -1.65 -0.36
CA THR A 15 18.65 -2.71 0.39
C THR A 15 17.25 -2.40 0.95
N ALA A 16 16.26 -2.28 0.08
CA ALA A 16 14.91 -2.73 0.43
C ALA A 16 14.91 -4.26 0.34
N ASN A 17 14.97 -4.91 1.51
CA ASN A 17 14.73 -6.35 1.62
C ASN A 17 13.36 -6.69 1.03
N LEU A 18 13.35 -7.19 -0.21
CA LEU A 18 12.26 -8.03 -0.69
C LEU A 18 12.12 -9.20 0.31
N PRO A 19 10.91 -9.55 0.77
CA PRO A 19 10.74 -10.83 1.43
C PRO A 19 11.20 -11.93 0.47
N LYS A 20 12.13 -12.79 0.92
CA LYS A 20 12.51 -14.01 0.22
C LYS A 20 11.26 -14.90 0.15
N LEU A 21 10.56 -14.86 -0.98
CA LEU A 21 9.67 -15.95 -1.36
C LEU A 21 10.56 -17.10 -1.86
N GLY A 22 10.11 -18.33 -1.57
CA GLY A 22 10.81 -19.60 -1.68
C GLY A 22 11.80 -19.75 -2.84
N SER A 23 12.88 -20.46 -2.52
CA SER A 23 13.79 -21.10 -3.48
C SER A 23 13.00 -21.86 -4.55
N GLY A 24 13.12 -21.43 -5.79
CA GLY A 24 12.52 -22.07 -6.96
C GLY A 24 12.73 -21.20 -8.17
N GLU A 25 13.81 -21.47 -8.91
CA GLU A 25 14.12 -20.84 -10.18
C GLU A 25 12.96 -20.98 -11.17
N GLN A 26 12.60 -19.88 -11.85
CA GLN A 26 12.69 -19.80 -13.31
C GLN A 26 12.38 -18.38 -13.79
N SER A 27 13.38 -17.80 -14.44
CA SER A 27 13.41 -16.45 -15.00
C SER A 27 12.45 -16.32 -16.19
N GLY A 28 11.21 -15.87 -15.93
CA GLY A 28 10.31 -15.37 -16.97
C GLY A 28 10.68 -13.94 -17.37
N LYS A 29 10.89 -13.70 -18.67
CA LYS A 29 11.19 -12.36 -19.23
C LYS A 29 10.09 -11.36 -18.85
N PHE A 30 10.43 -10.37 -18.01
CA PHE A 30 9.57 -9.24 -17.68
C PHE A 30 9.32 -8.37 -18.91
N GLN A 31 8.08 -8.31 -19.41
CA GLN A 31 7.68 -7.29 -20.38
C GLN A 31 7.14 -6.07 -19.64
N ILE A 32 8.00 -5.07 -19.44
CA ILE A 32 7.59 -3.77 -18.89
C ILE A 32 7.00 -2.94 -20.03
N LYS A 33 5.66 -2.85 -20.11
CA LYS A 33 5.01 -1.79 -20.90
C LYS A 33 4.90 -0.54 -20.05
N LEU A 34 5.89 0.35 -20.12
CA LEU A 34 5.75 1.73 -19.68
C LEU A 34 4.86 2.47 -20.67
N SER A 35 3.55 2.39 -20.52
CA SER A 35 2.68 3.42 -21.10
C SER A 35 2.77 4.63 -20.18
N ARG A 36 3.34 5.73 -20.68
CA ARG A 36 3.00 7.05 -20.11
C ARG A 36 1.51 7.19 -20.33
N GLY A 37 0.73 7.01 -19.26
CA GLY A 37 -0.69 7.24 -19.29
C GLY A 37 -0.94 8.72 -19.56
N ALA A 38 -1.11 9.04 -20.83
CA ALA A 38 -1.89 10.17 -21.29
C ALA A 38 -3.22 10.17 -20.53
N GLU A 39 -3.73 11.37 -20.25
CA GLU A 39 -5.08 11.56 -19.75
C GLU A 39 -6.10 10.71 -20.54
N ASN A 40 -6.53 9.57 -19.97
CA ASN A 40 -7.89 9.03 -20.04
C ASN A 40 -8.07 7.66 -19.35
N ARG A 41 -8.82 7.69 -18.23
CA ARG A 41 -9.81 6.68 -17.77
C ARG A 41 -9.33 5.24 -17.42
N PRO A 42 -8.37 5.09 -16.48
CA PRO A 42 -8.59 4.13 -15.36
C PRO A 42 -8.48 4.77 -13.96
N SER A 43 -8.10 6.04 -13.88
CA SER A 43 -7.72 6.73 -12.63
C SER A 43 -8.86 6.94 -11.63
N THR A 44 -10.13 6.90 -12.06
CA THR A 44 -11.29 7.08 -11.16
C THR A 44 -11.52 5.87 -10.25
N LEU A 45 -11.21 4.65 -10.73
CA LEU A 45 -11.42 3.41 -9.97
C LEU A 45 -10.29 3.16 -8.95
N LEU A 46 -9.11 3.71 -9.24
CA LEU A 46 -7.87 3.56 -8.49
C LEU A 46 -7.54 4.79 -7.63
N ARG A 47 -8.54 5.34 -6.94
CA ARG A 47 -8.34 6.47 -6.03
C ARG A 47 -7.59 6.00 -4.78
N ILE A 48 -6.27 6.18 -4.80
CA ILE A 48 -5.43 6.15 -3.60
C ILE A 48 -5.38 7.57 -3.04
N PRO A 49 -5.94 7.84 -1.85
CA PRO A 49 -6.03 9.19 -1.31
C PRO A 49 -4.66 9.90 -1.23
N HIS A 50 -4.63 11.13 -1.74
CA HIS A 50 -3.44 12.00 -1.81
C HIS A 50 -2.25 11.44 -2.62
N GLN A 51 -2.50 10.40 -3.43
CA GLN A 51 -1.50 9.78 -4.29
C GLN A 51 -1.98 9.80 -5.75
N ARG A 52 -1.04 9.82 -6.68
CA ARG A 52 -1.26 9.69 -8.12
C ARG A 52 -0.53 8.45 -8.61
N VAL A 53 -1.22 7.60 -9.36
CA VAL A 53 -0.59 6.50 -10.08
C VAL A 53 0.21 7.10 -11.23
N VAL A 54 1.51 6.83 -11.28
CA VAL A 54 2.44 7.37 -12.29
C VAL A 54 2.95 6.29 -13.23
N ALA A 55 2.89 5.01 -12.83
CA ALA A 55 3.21 3.88 -13.66
C ALA A 55 2.47 2.63 -13.16
N TYR A 56 2.38 1.62 -14.02
CA TYR A 56 1.89 0.31 -13.66
C TYR A 56 2.70 -0.79 -14.36
N ALA A 57 2.68 -1.99 -13.80
CA ALA A 57 3.27 -3.19 -14.38
C ALA A 57 2.44 -4.41 -14.02
N TYR A 58 2.48 -5.44 -14.87
CA TYR A 58 1.86 -6.73 -14.60
C TYR A 58 2.93 -7.79 -14.34
N GLU A 59 2.64 -8.70 -13.43
CA GLU A 59 3.40 -9.91 -13.16
C GLU A 59 2.42 -11.10 -13.11
N TRP A 60 2.85 -12.28 -13.52
CA TRP A 60 2.10 -13.52 -13.31
C TRP A 60 2.85 -14.37 -12.29
N ARG A 61 2.14 -14.86 -11.26
CA ARG A 61 2.68 -15.81 -10.28
C ARG A 61 1.68 -16.92 -10.06
N ASP A 62 2.11 -18.16 -10.25
CA ASP A 62 1.26 -19.35 -10.01
C ASP A 62 -0.13 -19.27 -10.68
N GLY A 63 -0.16 -18.77 -11.93
CA GLY A 63 -1.41 -18.58 -12.69
C GLY A 63 -2.24 -17.35 -12.27
N GLN A 64 -1.84 -16.63 -11.23
CA GLN A 64 -2.49 -15.41 -10.76
C GLN A 64 -1.85 -14.17 -11.41
N GLN A 65 -2.68 -13.32 -12.02
CA GLN A 65 -2.22 -12.01 -12.50
C GLN A 65 -2.07 -11.04 -11.31
N ILE A 66 -0.96 -10.33 -11.28
CA ILE A 66 -0.62 -9.32 -10.28
C ILE A 66 -0.43 -7.98 -10.98
N LEU A 67 -1.12 -6.94 -10.50
CA LEU A 67 -1.00 -5.56 -10.96
C LEU A 67 -0.22 -4.74 -9.92
N HIS A 68 0.96 -4.28 -10.31
CA HIS A 68 1.77 -3.34 -9.54
C HIS A 68 1.47 -1.92 -9.97
N LEU A 69 1.13 -1.06 -9.01
CA LEU A 69 0.90 0.37 -9.22
C LEU A 69 2.01 1.15 -8.54
N GLN A 70 2.71 1.98 -9.29
CA GLN A 70 3.64 2.95 -8.73
C GLN A 70 2.90 4.26 -8.48
N CYS A 71 2.90 4.69 -7.23
CA CYS A 71 2.28 5.92 -6.78
C CYS A 71 3.31 6.95 -6.34
N GLU A 72 2.99 8.20 -6.62
CA GLU A 72 3.68 9.37 -6.11
C GLU A 72 2.70 10.29 -5.37
N PRO A 73 3.16 11.00 -4.34
CA PRO A 73 2.31 11.95 -3.63
C PRO A 73 1.85 13.08 -4.55
N HIS A 74 0.61 13.53 -4.37
CA HIS A 74 0.09 14.67 -5.13
C HIS A 74 0.76 16.00 -4.76
N ARG A 75 1.34 16.06 -3.56
CA ARG A 75 1.98 17.25 -2.99
C ARG A 75 3.43 16.96 -2.67
N ASP A 76 4.29 17.94 -2.84
CA ASP A 76 5.71 17.90 -2.51
C ASP A 76 5.99 18.25 -1.03
N TYR A 77 4.96 18.62 -0.26
CA TYR A 77 5.06 19.00 1.15
C TYR A 77 4.24 18.12 2.09
N GLY A 78 4.53 18.24 3.39
CA GLY A 78 3.73 17.69 4.49
C GLY A 78 3.36 18.75 5.53
N ASN A 79 2.22 18.55 6.20
CA ASN A 79 1.77 19.42 7.30
C ASN A 79 2.07 18.77 8.65
N CYS A 80 2.71 19.52 9.55
CA CYS A 80 3.01 19.06 10.90
C CYS A 80 1.70 18.83 11.67
N HIS A 81 1.48 17.62 12.16
CA HIS A 81 0.28 17.28 12.94
C HIS A 81 0.25 17.91 14.35
N ARG A 82 1.29 18.65 14.76
CA ARG A 82 1.37 19.35 16.05
C ARG A 82 0.98 20.83 15.92
N CYS A 83 1.59 21.55 14.99
CA CYS A 83 1.40 23.00 14.83
C CYS A 83 0.75 23.41 13.50
N GLY A 84 0.50 22.47 12.57
CA GLY A 84 -0.07 22.75 11.25
C GLY A 84 0.92 23.29 10.21
N LYS A 85 2.14 23.66 10.61
CA LYS A 85 3.15 24.24 9.70
C LYS A 85 3.50 23.30 8.55
N CYS A 86 3.56 23.88 7.35
CA CYS A 86 3.99 23.21 6.12
C CYS A 86 5.51 22.96 6.12
N SER A 87 5.95 21.83 5.58
CA SER A 87 7.35 21.49 5.37
C SER A 87 7.55 20.87 3.99
N HIS A 88 8.37 21.51 3.15
CA HIS A 88 8.71 21.03 1.80
C HIS A 88 9.98 20.17 1.80
N LYS A 89 10.84 20.31 2.82
CA LYS A 89 12.07 19.54 2.92
C LYS A 89 11.80 18.16 3.52
N GLU A 90 11.87 17.15 2.67
CA GLU A 90 11.89 15.76 3.09
C GLU A 90 13.16 15.50 3.93
N TYR A 91 12.97 14.91 5.10
CA TYR A 91 14.06 14.50 5.98
C TYR A 91 14.53 13.08 5.63
N GLU A 92 13.58 12.19 5.39
CA GLU A 92 13.82 10.78 5.11
C GLU A 92 12.64 10.23 4.29
N SER A 93 12.89 9.29 3.37
CA SER A 93 11.85 8.44 2.80
C SER A 93 12.22 6.98 2.76
N GLU A 94 11.18 6.15 2.81
CA GLU A 94 11.24 4.71 2.73
C GLU A 94 10.29 4.23 1.61
N ASN A 95 10.78 3.37 0.71
CA ASN A 95 9.90 2.70 -0.26
C ASN A 95 9.04 1.67 0.47
N ARG A 96 7.72 1.72 0.23
CA ARG A 96 6.77 0.74 0.78
C ARG A 96 5.88 0.17 -0.30
N CYS A 97 5.50 -1.08 -0.10
CA CYS A 97 4.52 -1.81 -0.91
C CYS A 97 3.41 -2.31 0.01
N VAL A 98 2.16 -2.18 -0.43
CA VAL A 98 0.99 -2.71 0.30
C VAL A 98 0.02 -3.42 -0.64
N ARG A 99 -0.64 -4.46 -0.12
CA ARG A 99 -1.77 -5.13 -0.78
C ARG A 99 -2.99 -4.21 -0.80
N ASP A 100 -3.67 -4.17 -1.93
CA ASP A 100 -4.91 -3.41 -2.09
C ASP A 100 -6.04 -4.30 -2.63
N SER A 101 -7.28 -3.80 -2.70
CA SER A 101 -8.38 -4.56 -3.31
C SER A 101 -8.06 -4.95 -4.75
N SER A 102 -8.35 -6.20 -5.10
CA SER A 102 -8.19 -6.71 -6.45
C SER A 102 -9.03 -5.90 -7.44
N ILE A 103 -8.57 -5.83 -8.68
CA ILE A 103 -9.29 -5.17 -9.78
C ILE A 103 -9.54 -6.19 -10.85
N ALA A 104 -10.82 -6.50 -11.08
CA ALA A 104 -11.21 -7.72 -11.77
C ALA A 104 -10.46 -8.91 -11.15
N ASP A 105 -9.80 -9.72 -11.98
CA ASP A 105 -9.06 -10.90 -11.52
C ASP A 105 -7.62 -10.60 -11.11
N ALA A 106 -7.17 -9.35 -11.14
CA ALA A 106 -5.79 -8.99 -10.83
C ALA A 106 -5.59 -8.66 -9.34
N VAL A 107 -4.60 -9.31 -8.73
CA VAL A 107 -4.08 -9.00 -7.39
C VAL A 107 -3.30 -7.69 -7.44
N VAL A 108 -3.81 -6.64 -6.81
CA VAL A 108 -3.19 -5.30 -6.80
C VAL A 108 -2.22 -5.12 -5.64
N PHE A 109 -1.04 -4.60 -5.96
CA PHE A 109 -0.06 -4.05 -5.02
C PHE A 109 0.26 -2.59 -5.34
N VAL A 110 0.25 -1.74 -4.31
CA VAL A 110 0.55 -0.31 -4.42
C VAL A 110 1.93 -0.02 -3.84
N HIS A 111 2.83 0.48 -4.68
CA HIS A 111 4.17 0.92 -4.35
C HIS A 111 4.21 2.44 -4.21
N PHE A 112 4.77 2.95 -3.12
CA PHE A 112 4.84 4.39 -2.85
C PHE A 112 6.00 4.72 -1.91
N ARG A 113 6.40 6.00 -1.87
CA ARG A 113 7.37 6.50 -0.89
C ARG A 113 6.65 6.98 0.35
N ARG A 114 7.00 6.43 1.50
CA ARG A 114 6.60 6.96 2.81
C ARG A 114 7.61 8.02 3.22
N ARG A 115 7.16 9.27 3.26
CA ARG A 115 8.01 10.43 3.58
C ARG A 115 7.89 10.83 5.04
N ARG A 116 9.01 11.31 5.60
CA ARG A 116 9.10 12.02 6.88
C ARG A 116 9.69 13.40 6.63
N PHE A 117 9.17 14.38 7.35
CA PHE A 117 9.57 15.77 7.28
C PHE A 117 10.08 16.22 8.64
N ASN A 118 10.98 17.21 8.65
CA ASN A 118 11.31 17.95 9.87
C ASN A 118 10.51 19.25 9.89
N CYS A 119 9.74 19.47 10.96
CA CYS A 119 8.96 20.69 11.12
C CYS A 119 9.89 21.86 11.43
N PRO A 120 9.83 22.99 10.70
CA PRO A 120 10.69 24.14 10.96
C PRO A 120 10.34 24.85 12.27
N ASP A 121 9.09 24.74 12.75
CA ASP A 121 8.65 25.44 13.97
C ASP A 121 8.79 24.56 15.22
N CYS A 122 8.43 23.27 15.13
CA CYS A 122 8.51 22.35 16.27
C CYS A 122 9.86 21.63 16.39
N GLU A 123 10.66 21.63 15.33
CA GLU A 123 11.91 20.85 15.21
C GLU A 123 11.74 19.33 15.45
N LYS A 124 10.50 18.85 15.31
CA LYS A 124 10.15 17.44 15.49
C LYS A 124 9.79 16.80 14.16
N LEU A 125 10.29 15.59 13.95
CA LEU A 125 9.95 14.77 12.79
C LEU A 125 8.47 14.38 12.79
N PHE A 126 7.87 14.39 11.60
CA PHE A 126 6.52 13.88 11.38
C PHE A 126 6.43 13.14 10.05
N GLY A 127 5.55 12.15 9.98
CA GLY A 127 5.28 11.41 8.74
C GLY A 127 4.12 12.03 7.98
N GLU A 128 4.11 11.87 6.66
CA GLU A 128 2.94 12.17 5.85
C GLU A 128 1.73 11.33 6.29
N PRO A 129 0.54 11.93 6.47
CA PRO A 129 -0.65 11.19 6.85
C PRO A 129 -1.14 10.30 5.70
N LEU A 130 -0.85 9.00 5.80
CA LEU A 130 -1.38 7.99 4.88
C LEU A 130 -2.77 7.55 5.35
N THR A 131 -3.79 8.37 5.08
CA THR A 131 -5.17 8.14 5.55
C THR A 131 -5.78 6.81 5.10
N TRP A 132 -5.25 6.20 4.04
CA TRP A 132 -5.70 4.96 3.42
C TRP A 132 -4.97 3.70 3.92
N ILE A 133 -3.94 3.83 4.77
CA ILE A 133 -3.24 2.70 5.41
C ILE A 133 -3.25 2.90 6.92
N LYS A 134 -3.53 1.85 7.69
CA LYS A 134 -3.34 1.90 9.14
C LYS A 134 -1.85 1.75 9.48
N LYS A 135 -1.34 2.50 10.46
CA LYS A 135 0.07 2.45 10.89
C LYS A 135 0.53 1.00 11.10
N GLY A 136 1.68 0.65 10.53
CA GLY A 136 2.30 -0.69 10.63
C GLY A 136 1.64 -1.78 9.78
N LYS A 137 0.56 -1.50 9.05
CA LYS A 137 -0.09 -2.50 8.19
C LYS A 137 0.58 -2.58 6.81
N ARG A 138 0.41 -3.73 6.15
CA ARG A 138 0.93 -4.08 4.82
C ARG A 138 -0.18 -4.14 3.76
N GLN A 139 -1.34 -3.57 4.09
CA GLN A 139 -2.53 -3.55 3.27
C GLN A 139 -3.30 -2.25 3.45
N THR A 140 -4.08 -1.87 2.45
CA THR A 140 -4.97 -0.71 2.53
C THR A 140 -6.11 -0.96 3.50
N LYS A 141 -6.70 0.12 4.03
CA LYS A 141 -7.88 0.05 4.89
C LYS A 141 -9.07 -0.59 4.16
N ARG A 142 -9.26 -0.26 2.88
CA ARG A 142 -10.33 -0.83 2.06
C ARG A 142 -10.18 -2.34 1.87
N PHE A 143 -8.96 -2.81 1.59
CA PHE A 143 -8.68 -4.25 1.50
C PHE A 143 -8.95 -4.96 2.83
N ALA A 144 -8.51 -4.36 3.95
CA ALA A 144 -8.77 -4.93 5.27
C ALA A 144 -10.28 -5.04 5.58
N GLN A 145 -11.07 -4.04 5.19
CA GLN A 145 -12.53 -4.06 5.32
C GLN A 145 -13.16 -5.15 4.45
N GLU A 146 -12.69 -5.34 3.22
CA GLU A 146 -13.14 -6.40 2.33
C GLU A 146 -12.92 -7.79 2.93
N VAL A 147 -11.72 -8.06 3.45
CA VAL A 147 -11.40 -9.31 4.16
C VAL A 147 -12.36 -9.51 5.34
N TYR A 148 -12.53 -8.49 6.18
CA TYR A 148 -13.42 -8.55 7.34
C TYR A 148 -14.86 -8.89 6.94
N TRP A 149 -15.40 -8.26 5.89
CA TRP A 149 -16.75 -8.53 5.43
C TRP A 149 -16.93 -9.95 4.91
N ARG A 150 -15.96 -10.48 4.14
CA ARG A 150 -16.02 -11.87 3.64
C ARG A 150 -16.01 -12.89 4.77
N CYS A 151 -15.25 -12.65 5.84
CA CYS A 151 -15.19 -13.56 6.99
C CYS A 151 -16.52 -13.74 7.73
N HIS A 152 -17.53 -12.88 7.51
CA HIS A 152 -18.87 -13.07 8.11
C HIS A 152 -19.66 -14.22 7.49
N HIS A 153 -19.39 -14.55 6.23
CA HIS A 153 -20.17 -15.52 5.46
C HIS A 153 -19.32 -16.68 4.92
N THR A 154 -18.00 -16.60 5.08
CA THR A 154 -17.05 -17.55 4.49
C THR A 154 -15.96 -17.89 5.50
N PRO A 155 -15.60 -19.18 5.67
CA PRO A 155 -14.53 -19.58 6.57
C PRO A 155 -13.19 -18.92 6.23
N HIS A 156 -12.36 -18.66 7.24
CA HIS A 156 -11.06 -17.98 7.05
C HIS A 156 -10.14 -18.67 6.04
N THR A 157 -10.13 -20.00 6.00
CA THR A 157 -9.36 -20.81 5.04
C THR A 157 -9.78 -20.52 3.60
N GLN A 158 -11.08 -20.45 3.35
CA GLN A 158 -11.63 -20.17 2.03
C GLN A 158 -11.44 -18.70 1.63
N VAL A 159 -11.60 -17.75 2.57
CA VAL A 159 -11.27 -16.34 2.34
C VAL A 159 -9.79 -16.17 1.99
N ALA A 160 -8.89 -16.87 2.68
CA ALA A 160 -7.46 -16.85 2.43
C ALA A 160 -7.14 -17.28 0.99
N ALA A 161 -7.71 -18.41 0.55
CA ALA A 161 -7.55 -18.90 -0.82
C ALA A 161 -8.08 -17.92 -1.87
N GLN A 162 -9.31 -17.40 -1.67
CA GLN A 162 -9.95 -16.48 -2.63
C GLN A 162 -9.24 -15.13 -2.75
N MET A 163 -8.64 -14.63 -1.65
CA MET A 163 -8.03 -13.30 -1.61
C MET A 163 -6.51 -13.32 -1.81
N TRP A 164 -5.94 -14.51 -2.03
CA TRP A 164 -4.51 -14.74 -2.20
C TRP A 164 -3.71 -14.28 -0.97
N LEU A 165 -4.09 -14.81 0.20
CA LEU A 165 -3.49 -14.52 1.51
C LEU A 165 -3.21 -15.83 2.27
N ASP A 166 -2.31 -15.76 3.25
CA ASP A 166 -2.22 -16.78 4.29
C ASP A 166 -3.41 -16.68 5.25
N GLU A 167 -3.90 -17.82 5.77
CA GLU A 167 -4.99 -17.84 6.76
C GLU A 167 -4.62 -17.03 8.02
N SER A 168 -3.36 -17.08 8.45
CA SER A 168 -2.86 -16.29 9.58
C SER A 168 -2.95 -14.77 9.33
N ALA A 169 -2.76 -14.33 8.07
CA ALA A 169 -2.93 -12.95 7.67
C ALA A 169 -4.41 -12.55 7.72
N VAL A 170 -5.32 -13.41 7.24
CA VAL A 170 -6.77 -13.21 7.33
C VAL A 170 -7.20 -13.05 8.79
N ARG A 171 -6.80 -13.98 9.67
CA ARG A 171 -7.11 -13.92 11.11
C ARG A 171 -6.58 -12.63 11.75
N THR A 172 -5.35 -12.24 11.42
CA THR A 172 -4.75 -11.00 11.92
C THR A 172 -5.53 -9.76 11.47
N ILE A 173 -5.99 -9.72 10.22
CA ILE A 173 -6.80 -8.62 9.68
C ILE A 173 -8.16 -8.57 10.39
N PHE A 174 -8.85 -9.70 10.45
CA PHE A 174 -10.15 -9.84 11.09
C PHE A 174 -10.11 -9.41 12.56
N CYS A 175 -9.23 -10.01 13.37
CA CYS A 175 -9.07 -9.65 14.78
C CYS A 175 -8.70 -8.17 14.96
N SER A 176 -7.82 -7.62 14.11
CA SER A 176 -7.46 -6.20 14.18
C SER A 176 -8.64 -5.26 13.94
N LEU A 177 -9.64 -5.66 13.16
CA LEU A 177 -10.85 -4.87 12.90
C LEU A 177 -11.91 -5.10 13.97
N VAL A 178 -12.13 -6.33 14.42
CA VAL A 178 -12.99 -6.63 15.58
C VAL A 178 -12.56 -5.81 16.79
N SER A 179 -11.28 -5.87 17.18
CA SER A 179 -10.80 -5.09 18.32
C SER A 179 -10.90 -3.57 18.10
N PHE A 180 -10.90 -3.11 16.85
CA PHE A 180 -11.13 -1.68 16.55
C PHE A 180 -12.61 -1.32 16.77
N VAL A 181 -13.54 -2.11 16.24
CA VAL A 181 -14.99 -1.91 16.38
C VAL A 181 -15.43 -2.05 17.83
N THR A 182 -15.00 -3.09 18.55
CA THR A 182 -15.34 -3.28 19.97
C THR A 182 -14.91 -2.08 20.82
N ARG A 183 -13.70 -1.55 20.61
CA ARG A 183 -13.24 -0.32 21.30
C ARG A 183 -14.04 0.91 20.91
N LEU A 184 -14.49 1.01 19.66
CA LEU A 184 -15.33 2.12 19.21
C LEU A 184 -16.70 2.08 19.90
N LEU A 185 -17.35 0.92 19.92
CA LEU A 185 -18.64 0.71 20.58
C LEU A 185 -18.58 0.93 22.08
N ALA A 186 -17.52 0.45 22.74
CA ALA A 186 -17.30 0.69 24.17
C ALA A 186 -17.16 2.20 24.49
N ARG A 187 -16.50 2.97 23.61
CA ARG A 187 -16.37 4.43 23.78
C ARG A 187 -17.67 5.19 23.48
N ALA A 188 -18.54 4.63 22.65
CA ALA A 188 -19.83 5.20 22.29
C ALA A 188 -20.93 4.87 23.33
N GLY A 189 -20.63 4.08 24.37
CA GLY A 189 -21.61 3.66 25.37
C GLY A 189 -22.64 2.65 24.85
N CYS A 190 -22.38 2.00 23.70
CA CYS A 190 -23.32 1.05 23.08
C CYS A 190 -23.28 -0.36 23.69
N PHE A 191 -22.52 -0.57 24.77
CA PHE A 191 -22.62 -1.75 25.62
C PHE A 191 -23.32 -1.33 26.91
N SER A 192 -24.64 -1.45 26.90
CA SER A 192 -25.53 -1.28 28.05
C SER A 192 -26.37 -2.54 28.19
#